data_AF-A0A974QDL4-F1
#
_entry.id   AF-A0A974QDL4-F1
#
_cell.length_a   1.000
_cell.length_b   1.000
_cell.length_c   1.000
_cell.angle_alpha   90.00
_cell.angle_beta   90.00
_cell.angle_gamma   90.00
#
_symmetry.space_group_name_H-M   'P 1'
#
loop_
_entity.id
_entity.type
_entity.pdbx_description
1 polymer ?
#
loop_
_entity_poly.entity_id
_entity_poly.type
_entity_poly.pdbx_seq_one_letter_code
_entity_poly.pdbx_strand_id
1 'polypeptide(L)'
;MTNYAKLGEYLALKRQAEDAAVKRSQILNDVIRELHRLSECCEEPLDLTLVRRELERAVSADKEMRAAVKQANEAAPLCGEPEIK
;
A
#
# COMPACT_ATOMS: atom_id res chain seq x y z
N MET A 1 -7.11 -32.24 -1.89
CA MET A 1 -7.41 -31.98 -0.45
C MET A 1 -6.79 -30.62 -0.14
N THR A 2 -7.60 -29.63 0.24
CA THR A 2 -7.14 -28.24 0.41
C THR A 2 -6.30 -28.09 1.67
N ASN A 3 -5.13 -27.45 1.56
CA ASN A 3 -4.31 -27.12 2.72
C ASN A 3 -4.88 -25.88 3.43
N TYR A 4 -5.71 -26.11 4.45
CA TYR A 4 -6.40 -25.04 5.18
C TYR A 4 -5.45 -24.12 5.97
N ALA A 5 -4.27 -24.60 6.39
CA ALA A 5 -3.27 -23.74 7.02
C ALA A 5 -2.72 -22.72 6.00
N LYS A 6 -2.36 -23.18 4.80
CA LYS A 6 -1.92 -22.30 3.72
C LYS A 6 -3.03 -21.37 3.22
N LEU A 7 -4.28 -21.82 3.25
CA LEU A 7 -5.43 -20.96 2.96
C LEU A 7 -5.54 -19.81 3.96
N GLY A 8 -5.37 -20.08 5.26
CA GLY A 8 -5.35 -19.05 6.29
C GLY A 8 -4.23 -18.03 6.09
N GLU A 9 -3.01 -18.50 5.81
CA GLU A 9 -1.85 -17.64 5.50
C GLU A 9 -2.13 -16.77 4.26
N TYR A 10 -2.64 -17.37 3.17
CA TYR A 10 -3.00 -16.65 1.95
C TYR A 10 -4.02 -15.54 2.21
N LEU A 11 -5.09 -15.83 2.94
CA LEU A 11 -6.13 -14.84 3.24
C LEU A 11 -5.61 -13.70 4.12
N ALA A 12 -4.76 -13.99 5.10
CA ALA A 12 -4.14 -12.96 5.94
C ALA A 12 -3.21 -12.04 5.12
N LEU A 13 -2.38 -12.63 4.25
CA LEU A 13 -1.46 -11.87 3.39
C LEU A 13 -2.22 -11.04 2.33
N LYS A 14 -3.28 -11.61 1.74
CA LYS A 14 -4.18 -10.86 0.86
C LYS A 14 -4.77 -9.65 1.58
N ARG A 15 -5.25 -9.84 2.81
CA ARG A 15 -5.82 -8.75 3.60
C ARG A 15 -4.77 -7.67 3.92
N GLN A 16 -3.56 -8.08 4.28
CA GLN A 16 -2.46 -7.15 4.51
C GLN A 16 -2.12 -6.33 3.25
N ALA A 17 -2.09 -6.97 2.08
CA ALA A 17 -1.87 -6.27 0.81
C ALA A 17 -2.98 -5.24 0.54
N GLU A 18 -4.25 -5.60 0.76
CA GLU A 18 -5.39 -4.69 0.60
C GLU A 18 -5.30 -3.48 1.55
N ASP A 19 -5.02 -3.72 2.85
CA ASP A 19 -4.91 -2.66 3.84
C ASP A 19 -3.73 -1.71 3.52
N ALA A 20 -2.59 -2.25 3.06
CA ALA A 20 -1.45 -1.47 2.61
C ALA A 20 -1.76 -0.64 1.34
N ALA A 21 -2.53 -1.18 0.40
CA ALA A 21 -2.99 -0.46 -0.79
C ALA A 21 -3.92 0.71 -0.42
N VAL A 22 -4.87 0.49 0.51
CA VAL A 22 -5.75 1.54 1.04
C VAL A 22 -4.93 2.65 1.70
N LYS A 23 -3.98 2.28 2.56
CA LYS A 23 -3.08 3.24 3.23
C LYS A 23 -2.28 4.06 2.22
N ARG A 24 -1.71 3.43 1.20
CA ARG A 24 -1.00 4.12 0.11
C ARG A 24 -1.91 5.13 -0.58
N SER A 25 -3.13 4.73 -0.92
CA SER A 25 -4.11 5.59 -1.58
C SER A 25 -4.48 6.82 -0.74
N GLN A 26 -4.71 6.62 0.57
CA GLN A 26 -5.00 7.72 1.51
C GLN A 26 -3.84 8.72 1.58
N ILE A 27 -2.60 8.24 1.74
CA ILE A 27 -1.41 9.10 1.80
C ILE A 27 -1.26 9.93 0.51
N LEU A 28 -1.47 9.31 -0.66
CA LEU A 28 -1.37 10.03 -1.94
C LEU A 28 -2.46 11.09 -2.09
N ASN A 29 -3.69 10.82 -1.65
CA ASN A 29 -4.76 11.81 -1.64
C ASN A 29 -4.46 13.00 -0.72
N ASP A 30 -3.86 12.74 0.45
CA ASP A 30 -3.46 13.80 1.37
C ASP A 30 -2.31 14.63 0.79
N VAL A 31 -1.34 14.00 0.11
CA VAL A 31 -0.28 14.71 -0.62
C VAL A 31 -0.85 15.61 -1.72
N ILE A 32 -1.83 15.12 -2.50
CA ILE A 32 -2.49 15.92 -3.54
C ILE A 32 -3.18 17.14 -2.91
N ARG A 33 -3.90 16.93 -1.80
CA ARG A 33 -4.56 18.04 -1.08
C ARG A 33 -3.55 19.07 -0.58
N GLU A 34 -2.43 18.62 -0.05
CA GLU A 34 -1.37 19.50 0.45
C GLU A 34 -0.71 20.28 -0.68
N LEU A 35 -0.47 19.66 -1.83
CA LEU A 35 0.06 20.35 -3.02
C LEU A 35 -0.91 21.41 -3.53
N HIS A 36 -2.22 21.13 -3.56
CA HIS A 36 -3.23 22.15 -3.90
C HIS A 36 -3.21 23.31 -2.90
N ARG A 37 -3.19 23.03 -1.59
CA ARG A 37 -3.10 24.06 -0.54
C ARG A 37 -1.86 24.94 -0.73
N LEU A 38 -0.71 24.33 -0.97
CA LEU A 38 0.55 25.06 -1.20
C LEU A 38 0.52 25.89 -2.49
N SER A 39 -0.17 25.41 -3.53
CA SER A 39 -0.31 26.16 -4.78
C SER A 39 -1.18 27.42 -4.65
N GLU A 40 -2.06 27.48 -3.66
CA GLU A 40 -2.90 28.65 -3.35
C GLU A 40 -2.16 29.70 -2.49
N CYS A 41 -1.10 29.29 -1.79
CA CYS A 41 -0.27 30.16 -0.97
C CYS A 41 0.90 30.76 -1.79
N CYS A 42 0.61 31.74 -2.63
CA CYS A 42 1.60 32.36 -3.54
C CYS A 42 2.62 33.30 -2.87
N GLU A 43 2.43 33.67 -1.60
CA GLU A 43 3.23 34.71 -0.93
C GLU A 43 4.36 34.18 -0.03
N GLU A 44 4.38 32.88 0.25
CA GLU A 44 5.40 32.24 1.11
C GLU A 44 6.30 31.28 0.32
N PRO A 45 7.57 31.09 0.73
CA PRO A 45 8.41 30.04 0.17
C PRO A 45 7.75 28.67 0.34
N LEU A 46 7.63 27.91 -0.75
CA LEU A 46 7.03 26.58 -0.74
C LEU A 46 7.86 25.61 0.14
N ASP A 47 7.33 25.25 1.31
CA ASP A 47 7.87 24.17 2.13
C ASP A 47 7.29 22.82 1.69
N LEU A 48 8.11 22.01 1.03
CA LEU A 48 7.76 20.67 0.56
C LEU A 48 8.20 19.56 1.52
N THR A 49 8.66 19.88 2.73
CA THR A 49 9.16 18.90 3.69
C THR A 49 8.10 17.87 4.07
N LEU A 50 6.87 18.32 4.33
CA LEU A 50 5.74 17.42 4.62
C LEU A 50 5.42 16.52 3.42
N VAL A 51 5.36 17.10 2.21
CA VAL A 51 5.10 16.35 0.96
C VAL A 51 6.12 15.25 0.75
N ARG A 52 7.42 15.54 0.90
CA ARG A 52 8.50 14.54 0.77
C ARG A 52 8.34 13.41 1.78
N ARG A 53 8.09 13.75 3.05
CA ARG A 53 7.89 12.75 4.11
C ARG A 53 6.71 11.83 3.83
N GLU A 54 5.58 12.38 3.40
CA GLU A 54 4.40 11.58 3.09
C GLU A 54 4.61 10.72 1.83
N LEU A 55 5.35 11.20 0.83
CA LEU A 55 5.73 10.36 -0.33
C LEU A 55 6.61 9.16 0.08
N GLU A 56 7.56 9.34 1.01
CA GLU A 56 8.35 8.23 1.55
C GLU A 56 7.49 7.20 2.29
N ARG A 57 6.47 7.67 3.01
CA ARG A 57 5.47 6.80 3.65
C ARG A 57 4.62 6.04 2.63
N ALA A 58 4.21 6.68 1.53
CA ALA A 58 3.50 6.03 0.44
C ALA A 58 4.35 4.94 -0.22
N VAL A 59 5.65 5.21 -0.45
CA VAL A 59 6.60 4.20 -0.96
C VAL A 59 6.75 3.03 0.01
N SER A 60 6.77 3.30 1.32
CA SER A 60 6.87 2.25 2.33
C SER A 60 5.62 1.36 2.35
N ALA A 61 4.42 1.95 2.25
CA ALA A 61 3.17 1.20 2.11
C ALA A 61 3.11 0.38 0.81
N ASP A 62 3.64 0.91 -0.30
CA ASP A 62 3.74 0.18 -1.57
C ASP A 62 4.66 -1.04 -1.46
N LYS A 63 5.81 -0.92 -0.77
CA LYS A 63 6.72 -2.04 -0.52
C LYS A 63 6.07 -3.11 0.34
N GLU A 64 5.36 -2.72 1.39
CA GLU A 64 4.61 -3.64 2.26
C GLU A 64 3.56 -4.41 1.44
N MET A 65 2.76 -3.70 0.65
CA MET A 65 1.75 -4.29 -0.24
C MET A 65 2.39 -5.34 -1.18
N ARG A 66 3.46 -4.97 -1.89
CA ARG A 66 4.14 -5.89 -2.83
C ARG A 66 4.74 -7.11 -2.13
N ALA A 67 5.27 -6.93 -0.92
CA ALA A 67 5.82 -8.04 -0.14
C ALA A 67 4.73 -9.01 0.30
N ALA A 68 3.57 -8.50 0.72
CA ALA A 68 2.42 -9.31 1.10
C ALA A 68 1.83 -10.06 -0.11
N VAL A 69 1.68 -9.40 -1.26
CA VAL A 69 1.24 -10.03 -2.52
C VAL A 69 2.19 -11.16 -2.94
N LYS A 70 3.50 -10.91 -2.89
CA LYS A 70 4.50 -11.93 -3.24
C LYS A 70 4.35 -13.17 -2.36
N GLN A 71 4.26 -13.00 -1.05
CA GLN A 71 4.10 -14.12 -0.10
C GLN A 71 2.76 -14.83 -0.28
N ALA A 72 1.67 -14.09 -0.56
CA ALA A 72 0.38 -14.68 -0.85
C ALA A 72 0.45 -15.56 -2.11
N ASN A 73 1.10 -15.09 -3.18
CA ASN A 73 1.25 -15.86 -4.41
C ASN A 73 2.12 -17.11 -4.24
N GLU A 74 3.09 -17.08 -3.31
CA GLU A 74 3.85 -18.28 -2.92
C GLU A 74 2.96 -19.32 -2.19
N ALA A 75 1.95 -18.87 -1.44
CA ALA A 75 0.99 -19.75 -0.75
C ALA A 75 -0.16 -20.24 -1.65
N ALA A 76 -0.56 -19.46 -2.65
CA ALA A 76 -1.70 -19.71 -3.54
C ALA A 76 -1.75 -21.13 -4.15
N PRO A 77 -0.68 -21.67 -4.77
CA PRO A 77 -0.72 -23.02 -5.35
C PRO A 77 -0.86 -24.13 -4.29
N LEU A 78 -0.50 -23.86 -3.03
CA LEU A 78 -0.56 -24.83 -1.94
C LEU A 78 -1.97 -24.95 -1.34
N CYS A 79 -2.78 -23.90 -1.48
CA CYS A 79 -4.19 -23.88 -1.04
C CYS A 79 -5.20 -23.92 -2.19
N GLY A 80 -4.76 -23.95 -3.45
CA GLY A 80 -5.63 -24.00 -4.62
C GLY A 80 -6.32 -22.68 -4.95
N GLU A 81 -5.79 -21.57 -4.43
CA GLU A 81 -6.26 -20.21 -4.72
C GLU A 81 -5.52 -19.63 -5.94
N PRO A 82 -6.10 -18.66 -6.65
CA PRO A 82 -5.43 -17.99 -7.76
C PRO A 82 -4.39 -16.99 -7.26
N GLU A 83 -3.41 -16.67 -8.11
CA GLU A 83 -2.49 -15.56 -7.86
C GLU A 83 -3.22 -14.21 -7.82
N ILE A 84 -2.79 -13.36 -6.88
CA ILE A 84 -3.16 -11.95 -6.78
C ILE A 84 -2.34 -11.18 -7.81
N LYS A 85 -3.04 -10.40 -8.65
CA LYS A 85 -2.46 -9.57 -9.72
C LYS A 85 -2.11 -8.18 -9.24
#